data_AF-A0A9W7HF60-F1
#
_entry.id   AF-A0A9W7HF60-F1
#
_cell.length_a   1.000
_cell.length_b   1.000
_cell.length_c   1.000
_cell.angle_alpha   90.00
_cell.angle_beta   90.00
_cell.angle_gamma   90.00
#
_symmetry.space_group_name_H-M   'P 1'
#
loop_
_entity.id
_entity.type
_entity.pdbx_description
1 polymer ?
#
loop_
_entity_poly.entity_id
_entity_poly.type
_entity_poly.pdbx_seq_one_letter_code
_entity_poly.pdbx_strand_id
1 'polypeptide(L)'
;MATTSKNRKPVWVPLVLNAEHLDRYFLLLAAVTARLNLVLFVTCARRYNPISSENRAEDMEMETQNRKYLVVRDCLLQIDDSVNQLSQSIGELRRLDPKARMTGDIFWHIDNVDAWVSAALTDASSCVDEFPGHWMSKMKASIKSKVLNVAQLTSNALALFHQYSARYRAAAIEKHP
;
A
#
# COMPACT_ATOMS: atom_id res chain seq x y z
N MET A 1 -57.33 70.33 10.91
CA MET A 1 -55.99 70.34 10.29
C MET A 1 -56.06 69.43 9.07
N ALA A 2 -55.94 70.01 7.86
CA ALA A 2 -55.88 69.28 6.60
C ALA A 2 -54.59 68.44 6.53
N THR A 3 -54.50 67.34 5.76
CA THR A 3 -54.20 67.40 4.32
C THR A 3 -54.82 66.26 3.50
N THR A 4 -55.12 66.58 2.25
CA THR A 4 -55.78 65.75 1.22
C THR A 4 -54.78 64.94 0.38
N SER A 5 -55.33 64.04 -0.48
CA SER A 5 -54.82 63.53 -1.79
C SER A 5 -54.43 62.04 -1.75
N LYS A 6 -54.89 61.12 -2.62
CA LYS A 6 -55.09 61.20 -4.09
C LYS A 6 -55.88 59.99 -4.64
N ASN A 7 -56.62 60.20 -5.73
CA ASN A 7 -57.34 59.23 -6.59
C ASN A 7 -56.53 57.97 -7.02
N ARG A 8 -57.19 56.79 -7.00
CA ARG A 8 -57.42 55.91 -8.18
C ARG A 8 -58.20 54.63 -7.80
N LYS A 9 -59.31 54.37 -8.50
CA LYS A 9 -59.79 52.99 -8.75
C LYS A 9 -59.22 52.57 -10.11
N PRO A 10 -58.97 51.27 -10.33
CA PRO A 10 -59.92 50.60 -11.21
C PRO A 10 -60.36 49.23 -10.68
N VAL A 11 -61.50 48.85 -11.25
CA VAL A 11 -62.35 47.68 -11.07
C VAL A 11 -61.57 46.36 -11.25
N TRP A 12 -62.08 45.24 -10.73
CA TRP A 12 -62.35 43.97 -11.44
C TRP A 12 -62.34 42.75 -10.48
N VAL A 13 -63.38 41.93 -10.64
CA VAL A 13 -63.66 40.58 -10.10
C VAL A 13 -64.38 40.51 -8.73
N PRO A 14 -65.67 40.13 -8.69
CA PRO A 14 -66.27 39.64 -7.45
C PRO A 14 -65.65 38.28 -7.11
N LEU A 15 -64.89 38.22 -6.01
CA LEU A 15 -64.39 36.98 -5.41
C LEU A 15 -65.55 36.27 -4.69
N VAL A 16 -66.41 35.64 -5.47
CA VAL A 16 -67.12 34.43 -5.05
C VAL A 16 -66.69 33.31 -5.99
N LEU A 17 -65.41 32.95 -5.92
CA LEU A 17 -64.90 31.74 -6.55
C LEU A 17 -64.51 30.76 -5.44
N ASN A 18 -65.52 30.06 -4.95
CA ASN A 18 -65.50 28.78 -4.21
C ASN A 18 -64.12 28.39 -3.64
N ALA A 19 -63.72 29.04 -2.53
CA ALA A 19 -62.51 28.72 -1.78
C ALA A 19 -62.46 27.23 -1.36
N GLU A 20 -63.63 26.62 -1.14
CA GLU A 20 -63.80 25.19 -0.83
C GLU A 20 -63.37 24.23 -1.96
N HIS A 21 -63.56 24.62 -3.22
CA HIS A 21 -63.23 23.76 -4.36
C HIS A 21 -61.76 23.88 -4.77
N LEU A 22 -61.17 25.06 -4.54
CA LEU A 22 -59.78 25.36 -4.86
C LEU A 22 -58.83 24.58 -3.95
N ASP A 23 -59.09 24.55 -2.64
CA ASP A 23 -58.28 23.77 -1.69
C ASP A 23 -58.37 22.27 -1.95
N ARG A 24 -59.56 21.76 -2.28
CA ARG A 24 -59.73 20.35 -2.65
C ARG A 24 -59.00 20.01 -3.94
N TYR A 25 -59.01 20.93 -4.92
CA TYR A 25 -58.25 20.79 -6.16
C TYR A 25 -56.73 20.81 -5.90
N PHE A 26 -56.24 21.70 -5.02
CA PHE A 26 -54.83 21.74 -4.60
C PHE A 26 -54.40 20.47 -3.85
N LEU A 27 -55.23 19.96 -2.94
CA LEU A 27 -54.97 18.71 -2.21
C LEU A 27 -54.97 17.49 -3.15
N LEU A 28 -55.87 17.46 -4.14
CA LEU A 28 -55.88 16.41 -5.16
C LEU A 28 -54.65 16.49 -6.06
N LEU A 29 -54.24 17.69 -6.49
CA LEU A 29 -53.01 17.90 -7.25
C LEU A 29 -51.77 17.46 -6.45
N ALA A 30 -51.68 17.81 -5.17
CA ALA A 30 -50.59 17.40 -4.29
C ALA A 30 -50.53 15.87 -4.12
N ALA A 31 -51.68 15.22 -3.94
CA ALA A 31 -51.76 13.77 -3.83
C ALA A 31 -51.40 13.07 -5.15
N VAL A 32 -51.83 13.59 -6.29
CA VAL A 32 -51.50 13.03 -7.61
C VAL A 32 -50.02 13.22 -7.92
N THR A 33 -49.45 14.39 -7.65
CA THR A 33 -48.00 14.64 -7.84
C THR A 33 -47.14 13.78 -6.91
N ALA A 34 -47.54 13.61 -5.64
CA ALA A 34 -46.87 12.71 -4.71
C ALA A 34 -46.95 11.24 -5.16
N ARG A 35 -48.11 10.80 -5.66
CA ARG A 35 -48.29 9.44 -6.21
C ARG A 35 -47.47 9.21 -7.47
N LEU A 36 -47.44 10.18 -8.38
CA LEU A 36 -46.63 10.09 -9.60
C LEU A 36 -45.14 10.08 -9.27
N ASN A 37 -44.67 10.94 -8.36
CA ASN A 37 -43.28 10.94 -7.90
C ASN A 37 -42.92 9.63 -7.19
N LEU A 38 -43.80 9.08 -6.36
CA LEU A 38 -43.56 7.80 -5.68
C LEU A 38 -43.54 6.63 -6.66
N VAL A 39 -44.48 6.57 -7.61
CA VAL A 39 -44.51 5.53 -8.65
C VAL A 39 -43.28 5.65 -9.55
N LEU A 40 -42.89 6.86 -9.95
CA LEU A 40 -41.68 7.11 -10.72
C LEU A 40 -40.44 6.66 -9.92
N PHE A 41 -40.32 7.06 -8.66
CA PHE A 41 -39.22 6.66 -7.78
C PHE A 41 -39.15 5.15 -7.59
N VAL A 42 -40.27 4.48 -7.30
CA VAL A 42 -40.33 3.01 -7.13
C VAL A 42 -40.07 2.29 -8.44
N THR A 43 -40.55 2.79 -9.57
CA THR A 43 -40.30 2.19 -10.89
C THR A 43 -38.85 2.39 -11.31
N CYS A 44 -38.29 3.58 -11.10
CA CYS A 44 -36.87 3.86 -11.28
C CYS A 44 -36.00 3.02 -10.34
N ALA A 45 -36.39 2.84 -9.07
CA ALA A 45 -35.67 2.01 -8.10
C ALA A 45 -35.76 0.51 -8.42
N ARG A 46 -36.90 0.04 -8.93
CA ARG A 46 -37.05 -1.36 -9.42
C ARG A 46 -36.35 -1.61 -10.75
N ARG A 47 -36.18 -0.56 -11.56
CA ARG A 47 -35.46 -0.58 -12.85
C ARG A 47 -33.99 -0.24 -12.69
N TYR A 48 -33.59 0.30 -11.55
CA TYR A 48 -32.25 0.29 -11.02
C TYR A 48 -31.91 -1.16 -10.71
N ASN A 49 -31.60 -1.90 -11.77
CA ASN A 49 -30.88 -3.15 -11.66
C ASN A 49 -29.67 -2.85 -10.78
N PRO A 50 -29.54 -3.44 -9.58
CA PRO A 50 -28.38 -3.20 -8.78
C PRO A 50 -27.21 -3.65 -9.65
N ILE A 51 -26.36 -2.68 -9.96
CA ILE A 51 -25.02 -2.93 -10.44
C ILE A 51 -24.32 -3.69 -9.31
N SER A 52 -24.58 -5.00 -9.22
CA SER A 52 -23.86 -5.95 -8.36
C SER A 52 -22.71 -6.60 -9.11
N SER A 53 -22.50 -6.16 -10.36
CA SER A 53 -21.42 -6.58 -11.24
C SER A 53 -20.22 -5.63 -11.22
N GLU A 54 -20.40 -4.35 -10.88
CA GLU A 54 -19.30 -3.38 -10.79
C GLU A 54 -18.58 -3.47 -9.43
N ASN A 55 -19.34 -3.56 -8.32
CA ASN A 55 -18.74 -3.77 -6.99
C ASN A 55 -17.95 -5.09 -6.89
N ARG A 56 -18.33 -6.16 -7.61
CA ARG A 56 -17.58 -7.43 -7.62
C ARG A 56 -16.24 -7.33 -8.34
N ALA A 57 -16.15 -6.51 -9.38
CA ALA A 57 -14.89 -6.25 -10.06
C ALA A 57 -13.98 -5.37 -9.18
N GLU A 58 -14.54 -4.34 -8.54
CA GLU A 58 -13.82 -3.48 -7.59
C GLU A 58 -13.32 -4.25 -6.35
N ASP A 59 -14.15 -5.12 -5.77
CA ASP A 59 -13.75 -5.99 -4.64
C ASP A 59 -12.63 -6.96 -5.04
N MET A 60 -12.74 -7.57 -6.23
CA MET A 60 -11.73 -8.48 -6.75
C MET A 60 -10.41 -7.76 -7.10
N GLU A 61 -10.48 -6.54 -7.62
CA GLU A 61 -9.32 -5.68 -7.88
C GLU A 61 -8.65 -5.27 -6.57
N MET A 62 -9.42 -4.86 -5.56
CA MET A 62 -8.93 -4.51 -4.23
C MET A 62 -8.27 -5.70 -3.53
N GLU A 63 -8.89 -6.89 -3.55
CA GLU A 63 -8.27 -8.11 -3.02
C GLU A 63 -6.96 -8.45 -3.75
N THR A 64 -6.93 -8.28 -5.07
CA THR A 64 -5.73 -8.53 -5.87
C THR A 64 -4.64 -7.52 -5.56
N GLN A 65 -4.98 -6.24 -5.35
CA GLN A 65 -4.02 -5.22 -4.89
C GLN A 65 -3.51 -5.52 -3.49
N ASN A 66 -4.38 -5.95 -2.57
CA ASN A 66 -3.96 -6.36 -1.24
C ASN A 66 -3.00 -7.55 -1.30
N ARG A 67 -3.32 -8.58 -2.11
CA ARG A 67 -2.41 -9.71 -2.38
C ARG A 67 -1.06 -9.25 -2.94
N LYS A 68 -1.03 -8.28 -3.87
CA LYS A 68 0.23 -7.71 -4.39
C LYS A 68 1.02 -7.04 -3.27
N TYR A 69 0.35 -6.22 -2.46
CA TYR A 69 0.96 -5.51 -1.35
C TYR A 69 1.58 -6.47 -0.34
N LEU A 70 0.88 -7.54 0.06
CA LEU A 70 1.39 -8.53 1.01
C LEU A 70 2.70 -9.16 0.50
N VAL A 71 2.73 -9.65 -0.74
CA VAL A 71 3.93 -10.29 -1.30
C VAL A 71 5.11 -9.31 -1.41
N VAL A 72 4.84 -8.07 -1.81
CA VAL A 72 5.89 -7.03 -1.88
C VAL A 72 6.40 -6.69 -0.49
N ARG A 73 5.51 -6.53 0.50
CA ARG A 73 5.89 -6.24 1.88
C ARG A 73 6.74 -7.36 2.46
N ASP A 74 6.38 -8.61 2.21
CA ASP A 74 7.12 -9.76 2.73
C ASP A 74 8.56 -9.81 2.15
N CYS A 75 8.74 -9.52 0.85
CA CYS A 75 10.11 -9.36 0.30
C CYS A 75 10.82 -8.12 0.87
N LEU A 76 10.13 -7.00 1.09
CA LEU A 76 10.76 -5.83 1.72
C LEU A 76 11.26 -6.14 3.15
N LEU A 77 10.54 -6.97 3.91
CA LEU A 77 10.97 -7.44 5.23
C LEU A 77 12.25 -8.29 5.13
N GLN A 78 12.35 -9.20 4.16
CA GLN A 78 13.58 -9.98 3.93
C GLN A 78 14.78 -9.09 3.54
N ILE A 79 14.54 -8.03 2.76
CA ILE A 79 15.59 -7.05 2.45
C ILE A 79 15.99 -6.25 3.71
N ASP A 80 15.05 -5.92 4.59
CA ASP A 80 15.33 -5.26 5.86
C ASP A 80 16.18 -6.16 6.78
N ASP A 81 15.85 -7.45 6.86
CA ASP A 81 16.63 -8.45 7.57
C ASP A 81 18.07 -8.55 7.01
N SER A 82 18.22 -8.58 5.68
CA SER A 82 19.52 -8.53 5.00
C SER A 82 20.33 -7.30 5.41
N VAL A 83 19.71 -6.12 5.47
CA VAL A 83 20.38 -4.88 5.93
C VAL A 83 20.79 -4.96 7.40
N ASN A 84 19.93 -5.51 8.26
CA ASN A 84 20.24 -5.70 9.68
C ASN A 84 21.41 -6.66 9.88
N GLN A 85 21.44 -7.77 9.16
CA GLN A 85 22.56 -8.73 9.19
C GLN A 85 23.86 -8.10 8.70
N LEU A 86 23.83 -7.33 7.60
CA LEU A 86 25.00 -6.56 7.15
C LEU A 86 25.50 -5.57 8.19
N SER A 87 24.59 -4.91 8.92
CA SER A 87 24.94 -4.02 10.04
C SER A 87 25.66 -4.78 11.16
N GLN A 88 25.18 -5.99 11.49
CA GLN A 88 25.83 -6.88 12.47
C GLN A 88 27.23 -7.30 12.00
N SER A 89 27.39 -7.65 10.72
CA SER A 89 28.71 -7.92 10.13
C SER A 89 29.68 -6.75 10.29
N ILE A 90 29.22 -5.51 10.07
CA ILE A 90 30.05 -4.31 10.29
C ILE A 90 30.43 -4.16 11.78
N GLY A 91 29.50 -4.48 12.68
CA GLY A 91 29.75 -4.49 14.13
C GLY A 91 30.86 -5.47 14.51
N GLU A 92 30.80 -6.70 14.00
CA GLU A 92 31.81 -7.74 14.24
C GLU A 92 33.15 -7.39 13.58
N LEU A 93 33.15 -6.85 12.36
CA LEU A 93 34.36 -6.36 11.69
C LEU A 93 35.08 -5.26 12.49
N ARG A 94 34.35 -4.37 13.16
CA ARG A 94 34.94 -3.33 14.01
C ARG A 94 35.61 -3.87 15.28
N ARG A 95 35.21 -5.06 15.72
CA ARG A 95 35.81 -5.76 16.88
C ARG A 95 37.11 -6.48 16.50
N LEU A 96 37.40 -6.61 15.20
CA LEU A 96 38.68 -7.10 14.71
C LEU A 96 39.74 -6.01 14.87
N ASP A 97 40.40 -5.96 16.03
CA ASP A 97 41.57 -5.10 16.23
C ASP A 97 42.81 -5.72 15.54
N PRO A 98 43.43 -5.05 14.55
CA PRO A 98 44.65 -5.53 13.89
C PRO A 98 45.84 -5.69 14.84
N LYS A 99 45.81 -5.06 16.02
CA LYS A 99 46.87 -5.07 17.03
C LYS A 99 46.59 -6.03 18.18
N ALA A 100 45.37 -6.57 18.29
CA ALA A 100 45.08 -7.60 19.28
C ALA A 100 45.89 -8.86 18.98
N ARG A 101 46.34 -9.56 20.04
CA ARG A 101 46.95 -10.89 19.88
C ARG A 101 45.96 -11.79 19.14
N MET A 102 46.42 -12.58 18.18
CA MET A 102 45.62 -13.63 17.53
C MET A 102 45.10 -14.58 18.62
N THR A 103 43.87 -14.37 19.07
CA THR A 103 43.17 -15.15 20.08
C THR A 103 41.93 -15.80 19.47
N GLY A 104 41.36 -16.79 20.16
CA GLY A 104 40.11 -17.44 19.73
C GLY A 104 38.91 -16.48 19.58
N ASP A 105 38.92 -15.36 20.30
CA ASP A 105 37.90 -14.31 20.25
C ASP A 105 37.79 -13.68 18.85
N ILE A 106 38.92 -13.52 18.15
CA ILE A 106 38.95 -12.93 16.81
C ILE A 106 38.40 -13.91 15.75
N PHE A 107 38.66 -15.21 15.89
CA PHE A 107 38.08 -16.20 14.98
C PHE A 107 36.56 -16.27 15.12
N TRP A 108 36.04 -16.14 16.34
CA TRP A 108 34.61 -16.06 16.59
C TRP A 108 33.96 -14.87 15.86
N HIS A 109 34.59 -13.68 15.92
CA HIS A 109 34.12 -12.52 15.15
C HIS A 109 34.18 -12.75 13.63
N ILE A 110 35.22 -13.40 13.13
CA ILE A 110 35.34 -13.74 11.70
C ILE A 110 34.20 -14.67 11.26
N ASP A 111 33.92 -15.71 12.03
CA ASP A 111 32.88 -16.69 11.69
C ASP A 111 31.48 -16.06 11.78
N ASN A 112 31.24 -15.15 12.72
CA ASN A 112 29.99 -14.38 12.77
C ASN A 112 29.80 -13.51 11.52
N VAL A 113 30.84 -12.78 11.09
CA VAL A 113 30.75 -11.98 9.86
C VAL A 113 30.39 -12.86 8.66
N ASP A 114 31.01 -14.04 8.54
CA ASP A 114 30.71 -14.99 7.47
C ASP A 114 29.24 -15.43 7.48
N ALA A 115 28.74 -15.79 8.67
CA ALA A 115 27.35 -16.21 8.86
C ALA A 115 26.37 -15.08 8.49
N TRP A 116 26.59 -13.86 9.00
CA TRP A 116 25.71 -12.72 8.77
C TRP A 116 25.72 -12.25 7.32
N VAL A 117 26.89 -12.18 6.66
CA VAL A 117 26.95 -11.81 5.25
C VAL A 117 26.34 -12.90 4.35
N SER A 118 26.53 -14.18 4.68
CA SER A 118 25.91 -15.29 3.95
C SER A 118 24.39 -15.29 4.07
N ALA A 119 23.86 -15.07 5.28
CA ALA A 119 22.43 -14.91 5.50
C ALA A 119 21.87 -13.72 4.70
N ALA A 120 22.57 -12.58 4.71
CA ALA A 120 22.13 -11.39 3.99
C ALA A 120 22.05 -11.62 2.49
N LEU A 121 22.94 -12.44 1.94
CA LEU A 121 22.91 -12.84 0.54
C LEU A 121 21.73 -13.75 0.23
N THR A 122 21.42 -14.71 1.10
CA THR A 122 20.26 -15.60 0.95
C THR A 122 18.96 -14.82 1.00
N ASP A 123 18.79 -13.94 1.99
CA ASP A 123 17.58 -13.13 2.17
C ASP A 123 17.38 -12.17 0.99
N ALA A 124 18.47 -11.56 0.51
CA ALA A 124 18.41 -10.73 -0.69
C ALA A 124 18.12 -11.55 -1.96
N SER A 125 18.74 -12.71 -2.18
CA SER A 125 18.60 -13.41 -3.47
C SER A 125 17.26 -14.15 -3.64
N SER A 126 16.62 -14.58 -2.54
CA SER A 126 15.46 -15.47 -2.59
C SER A 126 14.10 -14.76 -2.63
N CYS A 127 13.95 -13.55 -2.07
CA CYS A 127 12.63 -12.92 -1.88
C CYS A 127 11.78 -12.80 -3.15
N VAL A 128 12.43 -12.56 -4.30
CA VAL A 128 11.74 -12.34 -5.57
C VAL A 128 11.38 -13.62 -6.30
N ASP A 129 11.97 -14.75 -5.92
CA ASP A 129 11.71 -16.02 -6.58
C ASP A 129 10.31 -16.54 -6.23
N GLU A 130 9.83 -16.24 -5.02
CA GLU A 130 8.49 -16.58 -4.51
C GLU A 130 7.35 -15.78 -5.18
N PHE A 131 7.67 -14.77 -5.99
CA PHE A 131 6.66 -13.92 -6.61
C PHE A 131 5.87 -14.69 -7.69
N PRO A 132 4.51 -14.68 -7.64
CA PRO A 132 3.67 -15.33 -8.64
C PRO A 132 3.81 -14.68 -10.04
N GLY A 133 4.09 -15.51 -11.05
CA GLY A 133 4.35 -15.02 -12.42
C GLY A 133 3.12 -14.43 -13.13
N HIS A 134 1.92 -14.96 -12.89
CA HIS A 134 0.75 -14.67 -13.74
C HIS A 134 0.12 -13.28 -13.56
N TRP A 135 0.24 -12.64 -12.39
CA TRP A 135 -0.29 -11.28 -12.14
C TRP A 135 0.72 -10.27 -11.58
N MET A 136 1.99 -10.66 -11.37
CA MET A 136 3.05 -9.75 -10.89
C MET A 136 4.24 -9.61 -11.84
N SER A 137 4.20 -10.11 -13.07
CA SER A 137 5.37 -10.13 -13.98
C SER A 137 6.15 -8.81 -14.05
N LYS A 138 5.47 -7.67 -14.27
CA LYS A 138 6.09 -6.34 -14.33
C LYS A 138 6.69 -5.89 -12.99
N MET A 139 5.96 -6.12 -11.90
CA MET A 139 6.39 -5.74 -10.54
C MET A 139 7.56 -6.61 -10.07
N LYS A 140 7.48 -7.92 -10.31
CA LYS A 140 8.55 -8.90 -10.11
C LYS A 140 9.81 -8.49 -10.86
N ALA A 141 9.72 -8.09 -12.13
CA ALA A 141 10.88 -7.63 -12.89
C ALA A 141 11.54 -6.39 -12.29
N SER A 142 10.74 -5.40 -11.88
CA SER A 142 11.26 -4.16 -11.27
C SER A 142 11.93 -4.42 -9.92
N ILE A 143 11.31 -5.22 -9.06
CA ILE A 143 11.86 -5.56 -7.73
C ILE A 143 13.09 -6.46 -7.90
N LYS A 144 13.03 -7.48 -8.77
CA LYS A 144 14.16 -8.37 -9.07
C LYS A 144 15.40 -7.60 -9.51
N SER A 145 15.27 -6.58 -10.35
CA SER A 145 16.41 -5.75 -10.74
C SER A 145 17.07 -5.05 -9.54
N LYS A 146 16.28 -4.52 -8.60
CA LYS A 146 16.82 -3.84 -7.41
C LYS A 146 17.45 -4.83 -6.43
N VAL A 147 16.75 -5.93 -6.19
CA VAL A 147 17.13 -6.97 -5.25
C VAL A 147 18.41 -7.69 -5.71
N LEU A 148 18.55 -7.99 -7.01
CA LEU A 148 19.77 -8.58 -7.55
C LEU A 148 20.98 -7.66 -7.44
N ASN A 149 20.80 -6.34 -7.50
CA ASN A 149 21.92 -5.41 -7.24
C ASN A 149 22.41 -5.53 -5.79
N VAL A 150 21.50 -5.65 -4.82
CA VAL A 150 21.86 -5.87 -3.41
C VAL A 150 22.58 -7.21 -3.25
N ALA A 151 22.02 -8.29 -3.80
CA ALA A 151 22.63 -9.61 -3.76
C ALA A 151 24.04 -9.62 -4.39
N GLN A 152 24.24 -8.91 -5.50
CA GLN A 152 25.56 -8.79 -6.13
C GLN A 152 26.56 -8.05 -5.24
N LEU A 153 26.15 -6.96 -4.60
CA LEU A 153 27.01 -6.22 -3.67
C LEU A 153 27.38 -7.07 -2.45
N THR A 154 26.41 -7.79 -1.88
CA THR A 154 26.64 -8.70 -0.75
C THR A 154 27.56 -9.85 -1.15
N SER A 155 27.39 -10.43 -2.33
CA SER A 155 28.26 -11.49 -2.87
C SER A 155 29.70 -10.99 -3.06
N ASN A 156 29.87 -9.79 -3.62
CA ASN A 156 31.20 -9.16 -3.75
C ASN A 156 31.85 -8.94 -2.37
N ALA A 157 31.08 -8.47 -1.39
CA ALA A 157 31.56 -8.29 -0.02
C ALA A 157 31.98 -9.61 0.63
N LEU A 158 31.19 -10.68 0.46
CA LEU A 158 31.49 -12.02 0.96
C LEU A 158 32.79 -12.55 0.34
N ALA A 159 32.98 -12.39 -0.96
CA ALA A 159 34.20 -12.82 -1.65
C ALA A 159 35.45 -12.09 -1.11
N LEU A 160 35.36 -10.78 -0.89
CA LEU A 160 36.43 -10.00 -0.26
C LEU A 160 36.69 -10.46 1.18
N PHE A 161 35.64 -10.74 1.93
CA PHE A 161 35.73 -11.21 3.30
C PHE A 161 36.38 -12.60 3.41
N HIS A 162 36.06 -13.53 2.50
CA HIS A 162 36.70 -14.84 2.41
C HIS A 162 38.20 -14.74 2.13
N GLN A 163 38.61 -13.81 1.27
CA GLN A 163 40.04 -13.56 1.06
C GLN A 163 40.72 -12.98 2.30
N TYR A 164 40.06 -12.07 3.00
CA TYR A 164 40.54 -11.51 4.26
C TYR A 164 40.69 -12.61 5.33
N SER A 165 39.66 -13.44 5.54
CA SER A 165 39.66 -14.49 6.56
C SER A 165 40.72 -15.56 6.29
N ALA A 166 40.93 -15.93 5.02
CA ALA A 166 41.99 -16.86 4.62
C ALA A 166 43.38 -16.31 4.94
N ARG A 167 43.65 -15.04 4.61
CA ARG A 167 44.92 -14.37 4.93
C ARG A 167 45.14 -14.26 6.44
N TYR A 168 44.07 -13.94 7.19
CA TYR A 168 44.14 -13.84 8.64
C TYR A 168 44.50 -15.18 9.27
N ARG A 169 43.83 -16.27 8.87
CA ARG A 169 44.11 -17.63 9.33
C ARG A 169 45.55 -18.06 9.00
N ALA A 170 46.04 -17.77 7.80
CA ALA A 170 47.42 -18.06 7.42
C ALA A 170 48.45 -17.32 8.30
N ALA A 171 48.26 -16.03 8.53
CA ALA A 171 49.14 -15.23 9.38
C ALA A 171 49.11 -15.64 10.87
N ALA A 172 47.98 -16.19 11.33
CA ALA A 172 47.84 -16.70 12.69
C ALA A 172 48.68 -17.98 12.92
N ILE A 173 48.73 -18.87 11.92
CA ILE A 173 49.54 -20.10 11.96
C ILE A 173 51.03 -19.76 11.99
N GLU A 174 51.47 -18.81 11.17
CA GLU A 174 52.88 -18.41 11.10
C GLU A 174 53.41 -17.82 12.43
N LYS A 175 52.55 -17.16 13.21
CA LYS A 175 52.91 -16.59 14.53
C LYS A 175 52.92 -17.60 15.68
N HIS A 176 52.40 -18.81 15.48
CA HIS A 176 52.34 -19.87 16.48
C HIS A 176 52.82 -21.21 15.88
N PRO A 177 54.14 -21.36 15.61
CA PRO A 177 54.71 -22.64 15.17
C PRO A 177 54.67 -23.73 16.26
#